data_AF-A0A958NZT8-F1
#
_entry.id   AF-A0A958NZT8-F1
#
_cell.length_a   1.000
_cell.length_b   1.000
_cell.length_c   1.000
_cell.angle_alpha   90.00
_cell.angle_beta   90.00
_cell.angle_gamma   90.00
#
_symmetry.space_group_name_H-M   'P 1'
#
loop_
_entity.id
_entity.type
_entity.pdbx_description
1 polymer ?
#
loop_
_entity_poly.entity_id
_entity_poly.type
_entity_poly.pdbx_seq_one_letter_code
_entity_poly.pdbx_strand_id
1 'polypeptide(L)'
;MEETTKQEICKLTLNDFYKKLSERVSDYNAKLMLQSAMISSGLDQNLSSLNTDEAKAICLELIKKGGPAFQVGKALYHQVQ
;
A
#
# COMPACT_ATOMS: atom_id res chain seq x y z
N MET A 1 -20.35 12.89 22.20
CA MET A 1 -18.92 12.77 21.85
C MET A 1 -18.88 11.98 20.55
N GLU A 2 -19.00 12.66 19.42
CA GLU A 2 -18.83 12.03 18.11
C GLU A 2 -17.47 12.49 17.60
N GLU A 3 -16.45 11.68 17.88
CA GLU A 3 -15.12 11.85 17.31
C GLU A 3 -15.24 11.68 15.81
N THR A 4 -15.23 12.80 15.10
CA THR A 4 -15.20 12.85 13.64
C THR A 4 -13.80 12.40 13.22
N THR A 5 -13.65 11.14 12.81
CA THR A 5 -12.40 10.62 12.25
C THR A 5 -12.09 11.41 10.99
N LYS A 6 -11.23 12.42 11.10
CA LYS A 6 -10.66 13.12 9.94
C LYS A 6 -9.84 12.09 9.18
N GLN A 7 -10.41 11.50 8.13
CA GLN A 7 -9.67 10.70 7.18
C GLN A 7 -8.66 11.62 6.49
N GLU A 8 -7.42 11.60 6.97
CA GLU A 8 -6.31 12.27 6.30
C GLU A 8 -6.06 11.55 4.97
N ILE A 9 -6.37 12.25 3.88
CA ILE A 9 -6.11 11.80 2.52
C ILE A 9 -4.60 11.55 2.41
N CYS A 10 -4.21 10.33 2.08
CA CYS A 10 -2.81 9.99 1.90
C CYS A 10 -2.34 10.57 0.56
N LYS A 11 -1.12 11.09 0.52
CA LYS A 11 -0.48 11.53 -0.72
C LYS A 11 -0.12 10.33 -1.63
N LEU A 12 -0.03 9.12 -1.06
CA LEU A 12 0.29 7.92 -1.81
C LEU A 12 -0.96 7.34 -2.50
N THR A 13 -0.75 6.90 -3.73
CA THR A 13 -1.74 6.20 -4.54
C THR A 13 -1.33 4.75 -4.75
N LEU A 14 -2.28 3.88 -5.13
CA LEU A 14 -1.97 2.51 -5.54
C LEU A 14 -0.92 2.43 -6.66
N ASN A 15 -0.88 3.45 -7.52
CA ASN A 15 0.11 3.55 -8.59
C ASN A 15 1.54 3.77 -8.05
N ASP A 16 1.71 4.48 -6.93
CA ASP A 16 3.01 4.66 -6.30
C ASP A 16 3.55 3.33 -5.75
N PHE A 17 2.68 2.54 -5.12
CA PHE A 17 3.01 1.17 -4.70
C PHE A 17 3.40 0.30 -5.89
N TYR A 18 2.59 0.32 -6.95
CA TYR A 18 2.84 -0.46 -8.15
C TYR A 18 4.18 -0.09 -8.80
N LYS A 19 4.45 1.20 -9.00
CA LYS A 19 5.69 1.71 -9.58
C LYS A 19 6.91 1.30 -8.77
N LYS A 20 6.84 1.38 -7.44
CA LYS A 20 7.95 0.94 -6.57
C LYS A 20 8.17 -0.56 -6.59
N LEU A 21 7.11 -1.35 -6.74
CA LEU A 21 7.24 -2.80 -6.92
C LEU A 21 7.84 -3.14 -8.29
N SER A 22 7.39 -2.50 -9.36
CA SER A 22 7.89 -2.77 -10.72
C SER A 22 9.35 -2.34 -10.94
N GLU A 23 9.87 -1.41 -10.12
CA GLU A 23 11.31 -1.11 -10.06
C GLU A 23 12.16 -2.30 -9.55
N ARG A 24 11.56 -3.28 -8.88
CA ARG A 24 12.27 -4.39 -8.19
C ARG A 24 11.89 -5.78 -8.68
N VAL A 25 10.70 -5.95 -9.23
CA VAL A 25 10.18 -7.22 -9.75
C VAL A 25 9.53 -7.00 -11.11
N SER A 26 9.25 -8.08 -11.85
CA SER A 26 8.52 -7.97 -13.11
C SER A 26 7.14 -7.33 -12.92
N ASP A 27 6.64 -6.63 -13.94
CA ASP A 27 5.32 -5.98 -13.91
C ASP A 27 4.19 -6.90 -13.45
N TYR A 28 4.22 -8.17 -13.89
CA TYR A 28 3.25 -9.18 -13.48
C TYR A 28 3.32 -9.45 -11.97
N ASN A 29 4.53 -9.65 -11.44
CA ASN A 29 4.74 -9.88 -10.02
C ASN A 29 4.39 -8.64 -9.19
N ALA A 30 4.69 -7.44 -9.68
CA ALA A 30 4.32 -6.19 -9.02
C ALA A 30 2.80 -6.06 -8.87
N LYS A 31 2.04 -6.34 -9.94
CA LYS A 31 0.56 -6.36 -9.89
C LYS A 31 0.05 -7.39 -8.89
N LEU A 32 0.55 -8.63 -8.97
CA LEU A 32 0.14 -9.71 -8.09
C LEU A 32 0.42 -9.41 -6.62
N MET A 33 1.61 -8.85 -6.32
CA MET A 33 2.00 -8.47 -4.97
C MET A 33 1.09 -7.37 -4.41
N LEU A 34 0.83 -6.33 -5.20
CA LEU A 34 -0.06 -5.23 -4.80
C LEU A 34 -1.49 -5.73 -4.59
N GLN A 35 -2.07 -6.44 -5.56
CA GLN A 35 -3.43 -6.97 -5.44
C GLN A 35 -3.58 -7.87 -4.21
N SER A 36 -2.60 -8.73 -3.96
CA SER A 36 -2.65 -9.60 -2.79
C SER A 36 -2.50 -8.82 -1.49
N ALA A 37 -1.67 -7.77 -1.43
CA ALA A 37 -1.57 -6.90 -0.25
C ALA A 37 -2.90 -6.16 0.01
N MET A 38 -3.57 -5.69 -1.05
CA MET A 38 -4.89 -5.05 -0.94
C MET A 38 -5.94 -6.01 -0.40
N ILE A 39 -6.01 -7.23 -0.96
CA ILE A 39 -6.94 -8.27 -0.50
C ILE A 39 -6.69 -8.60 0.98
N SER A 40 -5.44 -8.79 1.38
CA SER A 40 -5.07 -9.07 2.78
C SER A 40 -5.38 -7.90 3.72
N SER A 41 -5.35 -6.67 3.22
CA SER A 41 -5.71 -5.46 3.97
C SER A 41 -7.23 -5.22 4.05
N GLY A 42 -8.03 -6.04 3.36
CA GLY A 42 -9.48 -5.84 3.26
C GLY A 42 -9.88 -4.67 2.35
N LEU A 43 -9.00 -4.25 1.43
CA LEU A 43 -9.19 -3.11 0.55
C LEU A 43 -9.66 -3.54 -0.84
N ASP A 44 -10.60 -2.77 -1.40
CA ASP A 44 -11.12 -2.99 -2.74
C ASP A 44 -10.11 -2.52 -3.80
N GLN A 45 -9.98 -3.27 -4.89
CA GLN A 45 -9.11 -2.94 -6.00
C GLN A 45 -9.55 -1.67 -6.77
N ASN A 46 -10.79 -1.23 -6.57
CA ASN A 46 -11.36 -0.05 -7.22
C ASN A 46 -11.20 1.25 -6.40
N LEU A 47 -10.39 1.25 -5.35
CA LEU A 47 -10.11 2.46 -4.57
C LEU A 47 -9.47 3.54 -5.44
N SER A 48 -10.16 4.68 -5.56
CA SER A 48 -9.70 5.84 -6.34
C SER A 48 -8.67 6.67 -5.58
N SER A 49 -8.70 6.63 -4.25
CA SER A 49 -7.78 7.33 -3.35
C SER A 49 -7.55 6.50 -2.11
N LEU A 50 -6.33 6.51 -1.57
CA LEU A 50 -6.01 5.88 -0.29
C LEU A 50 -6.04 6.94 0.81
N ASN A 51 -6.67 6.62 1.93
CA ASN A 51 -6.43 7.33 3.18
C ASN A 51 -5.14 6.81 3.86
N THR A 52 -4.69 7.53 4.87
CA THR A 52 -3.42 7.24 5.57
C THR A 52 -3.40 5.84 6.19
N ASP A 53 -4.52 5.38 6.75
CA ASP A 53 -4.61 4.06 7.37
C ASP A 53 -4.61 2.93 6.34
N GLU A 54 -5.29 3.12 5.22
CA GLU A 54 -5.28 2.19 4.08
C GLU A 54 -3.88 2.04 3.49
N ALA A 55 -3.17 3.16 3.28
CA ALA A 55 -1.80 3.15 2.81
C ALA A 55 -0.86 2.43 3.79
N LYS A 56 -1.02 2.66 5.11
CA LYS A 56 -0.29 1.94 6.15
C LYS A 56 -0.60 0.44 6.13
N ALA A 57 -1.86 0.05 5.97
CA ALA A 57 -2.26 -1.35 5.90
C ALA A 57 -1.58 -2.09 4.73
N ILE A 58 -1.60 -1.49 3.53
CA ILE A 58 -0.90 -2.04 2.36
C ILE A 58 0.60 -2.17 2.63
N CYS A 59 1.23 -1.14 3.20
CA CYS A 59 2.65 -1.19 3.55
C CYS A 59 2.97 -2.34 4.51
N LEU A 60 2.15 -2.54 5.54
CA LEU A 60 2.33 -3.61 6.52
C LEU A 60 2.18 -4.99 5.88
N GLU A 61 1.21 -5.18 4.99
CA GLU A 61 1.06 -6.44 4.25
C GLU A 61 2.25 -6.71 3.32
N LEU A 62 2.77 -5.69 2.64
CA LEU A 62 4.00 -5.82 1.84
C LEU A 62 5.23 -6.17 2.70
N ILE A 63 5.33 -5.59 3.90
CA ILE A 63 6.39 -5.89 4.88
C ILE A 63 6.31 -7.35 5.33
N LYS A 64 5.12 -7.85 5.68
CA LYS A 64 4.90 -9.25 6.10
C LYS A 64 5.31 -10.26 5.02
N LYS A 65 5.15 -9.92 3.74
CA LYS A 65 5.50 -10.80 2.62
C LYS A 65 7.01 -11.01 2.42
N GLY A 66 7.87 -10.14 2.95
CA GLY A 66 9.31 -10.29 2.82
C GLY A 66 9.86 -9.95 1.42
N GLY A 67 11.14 -10.28 1.19
CA GLY A 67 11.79 -10.14 -0.12
C GLY A 67 11.78 -8.71 -0.68
N PRO A 68 11.57 -8.52 -2.00
CA PRO A 68 11.45 -7.20 -2.62
C PRO A 68 10.28 -6.36 -2.07
N ALA A 69 9.16 -7.02 -1.72
CA ALA A 69 7.98 -6.36 -1.17
C ALA A 69 8.27 -5.71 0.19
N PHE A 70 9.10 -6.34 1.03
CA PHE A 70 9.53 -5.77 2.30
C PHE A 70 10.25 -4.43 2.14
N GLN A 71 11.18 -4.35 1.19
CA GLN A 71 11.93 -3.11 0.96
C GLN A 71 11.02 -1.98 0.48
N VAL A 72 10.06 -2.31 -0.39
CA VAL A 72 9.07 -1.34 -0.90
C VAL A 72 8.11 -0.90 0.21
N GLY A 73 7.51 -1.86 0.93
CA GLY A 73 6.59 -1.57 2.03
C GLY A 73 7.24 -0.70 3.10
N LYS A 74 8.48 -1.00 3.51
CA LYS A 74 9.22 -0.17 4.47
C LYS A 74 9.51 1.24 3.95
N ALA A 75 9.91 1.36 2.68
CA ALA A 75 10.24 2.66 2.09
C ALA A 75 9.01 3.57 1.98
N LEU A 76 7.86 3.01 1.63
CA LEU A 76 6.60 3.76 1.53
C LEU A 76 6.02 4.05 2.92
N TYR A 77 6.13 3.12 3.88
CA TYR A 77 5.64 3.34 5.25
C TYR A 77 6.28 4.58 5.90
N HIS A 78 7.59 4.78 5.70
CA HIS A 78 8.30 5.98 6.17
C HIS A 78 7.80 7.29 5.54
N GLN A 79 7.11 7.26 4.39
CA GLN A 79 6.54 8.44 3.75
C GLN A 79 5.13 8.79 4.25
N VAL A 80 4.49 7.85 4.96
CA VAL A 80 3.13 7.97 5.51
C VAL A 80 3.16 8.25 7.03
N GLN A 81 4.35 8.19 7.65
CA GLN A 81 4.60 8.54 9.05
C GLN A 81 4.93 10.03 9.19
#